data_AF-A0A3S3PUJ5-F1
#
_entry.id   AF-A0A3S3PUJ5-F1
#
_cell.length_a   1.000
_cell.length_b   1.000
_cell.length_c   1.000
_cell.angle_alpha   90.00
_cell.angle_beta   90.00
_cell.angle_gamma   90.00
#
_symmetry.space_group_name_H-M   'P 1'
#
loop_
_entity.id
_entity.type
_entity.pdbx_description
1 polymer ?
#
loop_
_entity_poly.entity_id
_entity_poly.type
_entity_poly.pdbx_seq_one_letter_code
_entity_poly.pdbx_strand_id
1 'polypeptide(L)'
;MDSSSLDSVELQRFLQQEKERAMVTEMVGKLTDVCWDKCITSTPGSKFSSGESSCLTNCAQRPNYPYRSRRGRTASAGSPSDTSRRFNRMDMN
;
A
#
# COMPACT_ATOMS: atom_id res chain seq x y z
N MET A 1 -8.49 54.41 4.39
CA MET A 1 -8.43 53.58 3.16
C MET A 1 -7.13 52.82 3.23
N ASP A 2 -7.15 51.62 3.80
CA ASP A 2 -5.99 50.72 3.89
C ASP A 2 -6.45 49.32 3.45
N SER A 3 -7.00 49.26 2.23
CA SER A 3 -7.49 48.00 1.63
C SER A 3 -6.32 47.11 1.20
N SER A 4 -5.19 47.72 0.83
CA SER A 4 -3.99 47.05 0.33
C SER A 4 -3.29 46.17 1.36
N SER A 5 -3.35 46.52 2.65
CA SER A 5 -2.75 45.71 3.72
C SER A 5 -3.57 44.45 4.00
N LEU A 6 -4.90 44.52 3.93
CA LEU A 6 -5.79 43.35 4.05
C LEU A 6 -5.62 42.39 2.86
N ASP A 7 -5.50 42.91 1.64
CA ASP A 7 -5.24 42.11 0.44
C ASP A 7 -3.90 41.37 0.53
N SER A 8 -2.88 42.01 1.11
CA SER A 8 -1.56 41.39 1.30
C SER A 8 -1.57 40.23 2.30
N VAL A 9 -2.37 40.33 3.36
CA VAL A 9 -2.52 39.27 4.37
C VAL A 9 -3.31 38.08 3.82
N GLU A 10 -4.38 38.34 3.06
CA GLU A 10 -5.16 37.27 2.43
C GLU A 10 -4.34 36.53 1.36
N LEU A 11 -3.57 37.26 0.55
CA LEU A 11 -2.66 36.67 -0.42
C LEU A 11 -1.60 35.78 0.25
N GLN A 12 -1.01 36.22 1.36
CA GLN A 12 -0.06 35.40 2.13
C GLN A 12 -0.69 34.12 2.66
N ARG A 13 -1.94 34.19 3.15
CA ARG A 13 -2.68 33.00 3.59
C ARG A 13 -2.96 32.04 2.44
N PHE A 14 -3.36 32.56 1.28
CA PHE A 14 -3.56 31.77 0.07
C PHE A 14 -2.27 31.08 -0.37
N LEU A 15 -1.15 31.81 -0.43
CA LEU A 15 0.15 31.26 -0.79
C LEU A 15 0.61 30.16 0.17
N GLN A 16 0.37 30.33 1.48
CA GLN A 16 0.70 29.31 2.48
C GLN A 16 -0.12 28.02 2.25
N GLN A 17 -1.42 28.15 1.96
CA GLN A 17 -2.29 27.00 1.66
C GLN A 17 -1.87 26.29 0.36
N GLU A 18 -1.57 27.04 -0.69
CA GLU A 18 -1.13 26.46 -1.97
C GLU A 18 0.24 25.81 -1.85
N LYS A 19 1.15 26.35 -1.02
CA LYS A 19 2.42 25.71 -0.70
C LYS A 19 2.20 24.36 -0.01
N GLU A 20 1.32 24.30 0.98
CA GLU A 20 0.98 23.05 1.66
C GLU A 20 0.37 22.02 0.70
N ARG A 21 -0.53 22.45 -0.18
CA ARG A 21 -1.09 21.59 -1.24
C ARG A 21 -0.01 21.06 -2.18
N ALA A 22 0.87 21.93 -2.67
CA ALA A 22 1.96 21.53 -3.57
C ALA A 22 2.89 20.49 -2.92
N MET A 23 3.23 20.67 -1.64
CA MET A 23 4.04 19.70 -0.90
C MET A 23 3.35 18.34 -0.77
N VAL A 24 2.05 18.32 -0.47
CA VAL A 24 1.27 17.06 -0.39
C VAL A 24 1.17 16.40 -1.75
N THR A 25 0.91 17.16 -2.82
CA THR A 25 0.85 16.64 -4.18
C THR A 25 2.18 16.01 -4.61
N GLU A 26 3.31 16.66 -4.30
CA GLU A 26 4.64 16.11 -4.57
C GLU A 26 4.88 14.80 -3.80
N MET A 27 4.49 14.76 -2.53
CA MET A 27 4.60 13.56 -1.70
C MET A 27 3.74 12.41 -2.27
N VAL A 28 2.49 12.69 -2.66
CA VAL A 28 1.59 11.71 -3.29
C VAL A 28 2.16 11.21 -4.60
N GLY A 29 2.78 12.08 -5.41
CA GLY A 29 3.47 11.68 -6.65
C GLY A 29 4.58 10.66 -6.37
N LYS A 30 5.49 10.98 -5.45
CA LYS A 30 6.59 10.08 -5.06
C LYS A 30 6.09 8.73 -4.53
N LEU A 31 5.04 8.75 -3.71
CA LEU A 31 4.41 7.52 -3.21
C LEU A 31 3.78 6.71 -4.34
N THR A 32 3.10 7.38 -5.26
CA THR A 32 2.50 6.75 -6.44
C THR A 32 3.55 6.03 -7.25
N ASP A 33 4.65 6.68 -7.61
CA ASP A 33 5.72 6.10 -8.42
C ASP A 33 6.32 4.85 -7.76
N VAL A 34 6.73 4.99 -6.49
CA VAL A 34 7.35 3.88 -5.72
C VAL A 34 6.39 2.71 -5.56
N CYS A 35 5.13 2.98 -5.23
CA CYS A 35 4.15 1.92 -5.02
C CYS A 35 3.66 1.30 -6.32
N TRP A 36 3.64 2.06 -7.41
CA TRP A 36 3.33 1.57 -8.75
C TRP A 36 4.35 0.51 -9.17
N ASP A 37 5.64 0.83 -9.12
CA ASP A 37 6.72 -0.10 -9.48
C ASP A 37 6.75 -1.36 -8.61
N LYS A 38 6.36 -1.24 -7.33
CA LYS A 38 6.35 -2.36 -6.38
C LYS A 38 5.14 -3.27 -6.55
N CYS A 39 3.97 -2.71 -6.82
CA CYS A 39 2.70 -3.43 -6.73
C CYS A 39 2.13 -3.79 -8.09
N ILE A 40 2.35 -2.96 -9.11
CA ILE A 40 1.79 -3.12 -10.45
C ILE A 40 2.85 -3.74 -11.35
N THR A 41 2.76 -5.06 -11.54
CA THR A 41 3.74 -5.85 -12.33
C THR A 41 3.23 -6.21 -13.72
N SER A 42 1.98 -5.88 -14.01
CA SER A 42 1.31 -6.13 -15.28
C SER A 42 0.30 -5.01 -15.49
N THR A 43 -0.10 -4.74 -16.74
CA THR A 43 -1.11 -3.72 -17.02
C THR A 43 -2.39 -4.07 -16.26
N PRO A 44 -2.81 -3.25 -15.28
CA PRO A 44 -4.02 -3.52 -14.53
C PRO A 44 -5.21 -3.44 -15.49
N GLY A 45 -6.19 -4.32 -15.28
CA GLY A 45 -7.45 -4.28 -16.04
C GLY A 45 -8.32 -3.10 -15.63
N SER A 46 -9.64 -3.23 -15.75
CA SER A 46 -10.58 -2.20 -15.26
C SER A 46 -10.54 -1.98 -13.75
N LYS A 47 -9.91 -2.89 -12.99
CA LYS A 47 -9.77 -2.86 -11.53
C LYS A 47 -8.46 -3.52 -11.11
N PHE A 48 -7.92 -3.08 -9.97
CA PHE A 48 -6.83 -3.77 -9.31
C PHE A 48 -7.30 -5.13 -8.75
N SER A 49 -6.44 -6.14 -8.87
CA SER A 49 -6.62 -7.42 -8.20
C SER A 49 -6.57 -7.25 -6.68
N SER A 50 -7.14 -8.20 -5.93
CA SER A 50 -7.09 -8.18 -4.47
C SER A 50 -5.66 -8.13 -3.90
N GLY A 51 -4.70 -8.73 -4.62
CA GLY A 51 -3.28 -8.68 -4.29
C GLY A 51 -2.65 -7.30 -4.48
N GLU A 52 -2.99 -6.62 -5.58
CA GLU A 52 -2.53 -5.26 -5.89
C GLU A 52 -3.13 -4.25 -4.92
N SER A 53 -4.44 -4.30 -4.68
CA SER A 53 -5.10 -3.41 -3.71
C SER A 53 -4.49 -3.54 -2.32
N SER A 54 -4.24 -4.78 -1.86
CA SER A 54 -3.58 -5.01 -0.58
C SER A 54 -2.13 -4.52 -0.57
N CYS A 55 -1.42 -4.68 -1.68
CA CYS A 55 -0.04 -4.20 -1.82
C CYS A 55 0.02 -2.67 -1.73
N LEU A 56 -0.85 -1.97 -2.47
CA LEU A 56 -0.92 -0.51 -2.49
C LEU A 56 -1.22 0.07 -1.11
N THR A 57 -2.19 -0.49 -0.37
CA THR A 57 -2.50 -0.06 1.00
C THR A 57 -1.30 -0.19 1.92
N ASN A 58 -0.58 -1.32 1.86
CA ASN A 58 0.61 -1.54 2.68
C ASN A 58 1.79 -0.64 2.28
N CYS A 59 1.97 -0.41 0.97
CA CYS A 59 3.03 0.43 0.44
C CYS A 59 2.85 1.91 0.81
N ALA A 60 1.63 2.44 0.69
CA ALA A 60 1.35 3.83 1.05
C ALA A 60 1.57 4.11 2.55
N GLN A 61 1.24 3.14 3.42
CA GLN A 61 1.49 3.24 4.87
C GLN A 61 2.98 3.12 5.22
N ARG A 62 3.75 2.37 4.42
CA ARG A 62 5.16 2.07 4.67
C ARG A 62 5.94 2.18 3.35
N PRO A 63 6.37 3.40 2.96
CA PRO A 63 7.01 3.61 1.65
C PRO A 63 8.31 2.79 1.48
N ASN A 64 8.98 2.49 2.59
CA ASN A 64 10.17 1.63 2.64
C ASN A 64 9.83 0.12 2.74
N TYR A 65 8.61 -0.30 2.40
CA TYR A 65 8.22 -1.71 2.39
C TYR A 65 9.09 -2.51 1.40
N PRO A 66 9.66 -3.66 1.80
CA PRO A 66 10.48 -4.49 0.93
C PRO A 66 9.68 -4.97 -0.28
N TYR A 67 10.34 -5.15 -1.43
CA TYR A 67 9.65 -5.64 -2.64
C TYR A 67 8.96 -6.97 -2.34
N ARG A 68 7.68 -7.09 -2.71
CA ARG A 68 6.87 -8.29 -2.48
C ARG A 68 7.36 -9.41 -3.40
N SER A 69 8.48 -10.05 -3.03
CA SER A 69 8.88 -11.30 -3.65
C SER A 69 7.71 -12.26 -3.50
N ARG A 70 7.19 -12.76 -4.62
CA ARG A 70 6.14 -13.79 -4.70
C ARG A 70 6.60 -15.13 -4.09
N ARG A 71 7.27 -15.16 -2.94
CA ARG A 71 7.46 -16.38 -2.17
C ARG A 71 6.15 -16.70 -1.45
N GLY A 72 5.34 -17.54 -2.12
CA GLY A 72 4.41 -18.46 -1.48
C GLY A 72 3.12 -17.85 -0.94
N ARG A 73 2.21 -17.42 -1.82
CA ARG A 73 0.76 -17.52 -1.53
C ARG A 73 0.17 -18.74 -2.26
N THR A 74 0.96 -19.82 -2.37
CA THR A 74 0.55 -21.18 -2.74
C THR A 74 0.87 -22.12 -1.58
N ALA A 75 0.09 -21.94 -0.53
CA ALA A 75 -0.33 -22.92 0.47
C ALA A 75 -1.41 -22.13 1.24
N SER A 76 -2.73 -22.34 1.10
CA SER A 76 -3.41 -23.64 1.13
C SER A 76 -2.66 -24.67 2.00
N ALA A 77 -2.25 -24.26 3.19
CA ALA A 77 -2.64 -25.07 4.34
C ALA A 77 -4.16 -24.89 4.39
N GLY A 78 -4.95 -25.79 3.80
CA GLY A 78 -5.05 -27.13 4.34
C GLY A 78 -5.76 -26.96 5.68
N SER A 79 -7.09 -26.99 5.66
CA SER A 79 -7.89 -27.17 6.86
C SER A 79 -7.26 -28.29 7.70
N PRO A 80 -7.01 -28.14 9.01
CA PRO A 80 -6.78 -29.28 9.87
C PRO A 80 -8.15 -29.91 10.19
N SER A 81 -8.80 -30.47 9.16
CA SER A 81 -9.85 -31.44 9.35
C SER A 81 -9.38 -32.76 8.74
N ASP A 82 -9.00 -33.67 9.63
CA ASP A 82 -9.10 -35.11 9.45
C ASP A 82 -8.01 -35.83 8.63
N THR A 83 -7.00 -36.36 9.32
CA THR A 83 -6.30 -37.61 8.95
C THR A 83 -5.56 -38.24 10.13
N SER A 84 -6.07 -38.08 11.35
CA SER A 84 -5.57 -38.83 12.51
C SER A 84 -6.26 -40.19 12.61
N ARG A 85 -6.11 -41.00 11.56
CA ARG A 85 -6.31 -42.46 11.62
C ARG A 85 -5.35 -43.16 10.66
N ARG A 86 -4.62 -44.11 11.25
CA ARG A 86 -3.94 -45.26 10.65
C ARG A 86 -2.62 -44.96 9.94
N PHE A 87 -1.52 -45.29 10.61
CA PHE A 87 -0.64 -46.37 10.12
C PHE A 87 0.14 -46.99 11.31
N ASN A 88 -0.12 -48.30 11.54
CA ASN A 88 0.66 -49.36 12.23
C ASN A 88 1.16 -49.13 13.68
N ARG A 89 0.68 -49.84 14.72
CA ARG A 89 0.83 -51.28 15.07
C ARG A 89 2.28 -51.79 14.92
N MET A 90 2.80 -52.43 15.99
CA MET A 90 4.16 -52.99 16.24
C MET A 90 5.12 -51.97 16.88
N ASP A 91 5.75 -52.12 18.05
CA ASP A 91 5.95 -53.23 19.00
C ASP A 91 6.54 -52.68 20.34
N MET A 92 6.40 -53.46 21.44
CA MET A 92 7.31 -53.60 22.61
C MET A 92 7.45 -52.49 23.69
N ASN A 93 6.69 -52.58 24.79
CA ASN A 93 7.11 -53.18 26.10
C ASN A 93 5.91 -53.27 27.06
#